data_AF-A0A929V2U6-F1
#
_entry.id   AF-A0A929V2U6-F1
#
_cell.length_a   1.000
_cell.length_b   1.000
_cell.length_c   1.000
_cell.angle_alpha   90.00
_cell.angle_beta   90.00
_cell.angle_gamma   90.00
#
_symmetry.space_group_name_H-M   'P 1'
#
loop_
_entity.id
_entity.type
_entity.pdbx_description
1 polymer ?
#
loop_
_entity_poly.entity_id
_entity_poly.type
_entity_poly.pdbx_seq_one_letter_code
_entity_poly.pdbx_strand_id
1 'polypeptide(L)'
;MTLVMRLKKKFYFLAANYFRFFANISLRRWKPRVIAITGSVGKTTMLNLVESTLKTKAHYSFNANSAFGVAFDIVDMDGVRGSKWRWLSLIIGVPFKSLFYTHREKFYIVEIDGERPHEAEFLAKWLKPEVTIWVSLGLSHAVQFEKQVEAGLFPNLEKAITHEFATLPEHTQKLILIDKDVDLMNRAIDKIVAKGKTKAEVIKCSK
;
A
#
# COMPACT_ATOMS: atom_id res chain seq x y z
N MET A 1 -20.33 14.33 -5.22
CA MET A 1 -20.08 12.90 -5.55
C MET A 1 -21.41 12.20 -5.86
N THR A 2 -21.58 11.61 -7.05
CA THR A 2 -22.87 11.01 -7.48
C THR A 2 -23.18 9.68 -6.77
N LEU A 3 -24.46 9.29 -6.71
CA LEU A 3 -24.91 8.02 -6.12
C LEU A 3 -24.18 6.80 -6.74
N VAL A 4 -23.97 6.84 -8.06
CA VAL A 4 -23.24 5.82 -8.82
C VAL A 4 -21.78 5.69 -8.36
N MET A 5 -21.10 6.81 -8.10
CA MET A 5 -19.72 6.79 -7.60
C MET A 5 -19.63 6.20 -6.18
N ARG A 6 -20.60 6.50 -5.31
CA ARG A 6 -20.69 5.91 -3.96
C ARG A 6 -20.87 4.39 -4.04
N LEU A 7 -21.75 3.91 -4.91
CA LEU A 7 -21.99 2.48 -5.11
C LEU A 7 -20.74 1.77 -5.66
N LYS A 8 -20.08 2.34 -6.67
CA LYS A 8 -18.83 1.79 -7.23
C LYS A 8 -17.73 1.67 -6.18
N LYS A 9 -17.53 2.70 -5.34
CA LYS A 9 -16.53 2.68 -4.26
C LYS A 9 -16.86 1.63 -3.19
N LYS A 10 -18.13 1.54 -2.78
CA LYS A 10 -18.58 0.49 -1.84
C LYS A 10 -18.33 -0.90 -2.40
N PHE A 11 -18.66 -1.12 -3.67
CA PHE A 11 -18.44 -2.40 -4.33
C PHE A 11 -16.95 -2.76 -4.44
N TYR A 12 -16.09 -1.78 -4.75
CA TYR A 12 -14.63 -1.96 -4.78
C TYR A 12 -14.11 -2.51 -3.46
N PHE A 13 -14.41 -1.83 -2.35
CA PHE A 13 -13.90 -2.25 -1.04
C PHE A 13 -14.60 -3.51 -0.52
N LEU A 14 -15.82 -3.82 -0.95
CA LEU A 14 -16.45 -5.11 -0.68
C LEU A 14 -15.65 -6.25 -1.34
N ALA A 15 -15.37 -6.12 -2.63
CA ALA A 15 -14.54 -7.08 -3.35
C ALA A 15 -13.11 -7.14 -2.79
N ALA A 16 -12.51 -6.00 -2.43
CA ALA A 16 -11.17 -5.96 -1.86
C ALA A 16 -11.14 -6.69 -0.52
N ASN A 17 -12.17 -6.52 0.32
CA ASN A 17 -12.30 -7.27 1.57
C ASN A 17 -12.49 -8.77 1.36
N TYR A 18 -13.21 -9.19 0.33
CA TYR A 18 -13.33 -10.60 -0.05
C TYR A 18 -11.95 -11.20 -0.36
N PHE A 19 -11.18 -10.59 -1.27
CA PHE A 19 -9.86 -11.11 -1.62
C PHE A 19 -8.88 -10.99 -0.46
N ARG A 20 -8.93 -9.90 0.30
CA ARG A 20 -8.16 -9.74 1.54
C ARG A 20 -8.41 -10.87 2.51
N PHE A 21 -9.67 -11.24 2.74
CA PHE A 21 -10.03 -12.29 3.68
C PHE A 21 -9.33 -13.62 3.33
N PHE A 22 -9.40 -14.05 2.07
CA PHE A 22 -8.77 -15.29 1.61
C PHE A 22 -7.25 -15.16 1.53
N ALA A 23 -6.70 -14.12 0.91
CA ALA A 23 -5.26 -13.89 0.84
C ALA A 23 -4.61 -13.87 2.24
N ASN A 24 -5.32 -13.34 3.23
CA ASN A 24 -4.85 -13.29 4.62
C ASN A 24 -4.70 -14.69 5.25
N ILE A 25 -5.36 -15.73 4.74
CA ILE A 25 -5.11 -17.13 5.15
C ILE A 25 -3.68 -17.54 4.78
N SER A 26 -3.27 -17.28 3.53
CA SER A 26 -1.90 -17.51 3.06
C SER A 26 -0.89 -16.61 3.80
N LEU A 27 -1.19 -15.30 3.95
CA LEU A 27 -0.31 -14.34 4.62
C LEU A 27 -0.02 -14.73 6.08
N ARG A 28 -1.03 -15.22 6.81
CA ARG A 28 -0.87 -15.69 8.20
C ARG A 28 -0.05 -16.98 8.30
N ARG A 29 -0.01 -17.79 7.25
CA ARG A 29 0.86 -18.97 7.17
C ARG A 29 2.29 -18.55 6.84
N TRP A 30 2.45 -17.64 5.90
CA TRP A 30 3.73 -17.11 5.44
C TRP A 30 4.47 -16.33 6.53
N LYS A 31 3.77 -15.46 7.26
CA LYS A 31 4.30 -14.58 8.33
C LYS A 31 5.58 -13.81 7.91
N PRO A 32 5.57 -13.11 6.76
CA PRO A 32 6.74 -12.37 6.33
C PRO A 32 7.00 -11.15 7.21
N ARG A 33 8.24 -10.66 7.19
CA ARG A 33 8.56 -9.28 7.59
C ARG A 33 8.20 -8.36 6.43
N VAL A 34 7.13 -7.57 6.58
CA VAL A 34 6.64 -6.69 5.50
C VAL A 34 7.44 -5.39 5.45
N ILE A 35 7.93 -5.04 4.26
CA ILE A 35 8.57 -3.75 3.96
C ILE A 35 7.73 -3.06 2.88
N ALA A 36 7.08 -1.95 3.24
CA ALA A 36 6.27 -1.18 2.31
C ALA A 36 7.09 -0.05 1.68
N ILE A 37 7.05 0.05 0.36
CA ILE A 37 7.62 1.15 -0.42
C ILE A 37 6.49 2.00 -0.96
N THR A 38 6.50 3.30 -0.67
CA THR A 38 5.49 4.23 -1.17
C THR A 38 6.09 5.56 -1.56
N GLY A 39 5.36 6.32 -2.37
CA GLY A 39 5.72 7.66 -2.80
C GLY A 39 5.03 8.04 -4.11
N SER A 40 5.09 9.31 -4.48
CA SER A 40 4.54 9.79 -5.76
C SER A 40 5.38 9.26 -6.94
N VAL A 41 6.71 9.27 -6.80
CA VAL A 41 7.68 8.85 -7.83
C VAL A 41 8.79 8.01 -7.19
N GLY A 42 9.44 7.15 -7.98
CA GLY A 42 10.66 6.43 -7.58
C GLY A 42 10.41 5.12 -6.82
N LYS A 43 9.15 4.73 -6.59
CA LYS A 43 8.79 3.48 -5.90
C LYS A 43 9.37 2.24 -6.58
N THR A 44 9.11 2.07 -7.88
CA THR A 44 9.61 0.92 -8.65
C THR A 44 11.13 0.90 -8.74
N THR A 45 11.78 2.06 -8.89
CA THR A 45 13.24 2.16 -8.81
C THR A 45 13.75 1.69 -7.46
N MET A 46 13.12 2.13 -6.36
CA MET A 46 13.48 1.71 -5.01
C MET A 46 13.26 0.19 -4.82
N LEU A 47 12.15 -0.34 -5.33
CA LEU A 47 11.87 -1.79 -5.30
C LEU A 47 12.98 -2.59 -5.99
N ASN A 48 13.42 -2.17 -7.17
CA ASN A 48 14.52 -2.81 -7.91
C ASN A 48 15.86 -2.73 -7.15
N LEU A 49 16.15 -1.61 -6.49
CA LEU A 49 17.36 -1.47 -5.66
C LEU A 49 17.32 -2.40 -4.44
N VAL A 50 16.17 -2.47 -3.76
CA VAL A 50 15.97 -3.44 -2.67
C VAL A 50 16.09 -4.87 -3.17
N GLU A 51 15.56 -5.18 -4.35
CA GLU A 51 15.70 -6.49 -4.98
C GLU A 51 17.15 -6.87 -5.23
N SER A 52 17.94 -5.96 -5.80
CA SER A 52 19.38 -6.21 -6.03
C SER A 52 20.14 -6.54 -4.74
N THR A 53 19.65 -6.04 -3.61
CA THR A 53 20.26 -6.21 -2.28
C THR A 53 19.78 -7.49 -1.59
N LEU A 54 18.46 -7.71 -1.53
CA LEU A 54 17.86 -8.85 -0.82
C LEU A 54 17.78 -10.12 -1.66
N LYS A 55 17.75 -10.01 -2.98
CA LYS A 55 17.69 -11.11 -3.95
C LYS A 55 16.62 -12.12 -3.56
N THR A 56 16.97 -13.41 -3.48
CA THR A 56 16.06 -14.52 -3.16
C THR A 56 15.61 -14.56 -1.70
N LYS A 57 16.03 -13.62 -0.83
CA LYS A 57 15.58 -13.57 0.57
C LYS A 57 14.18 -12.98 0.71
N ALA A 58 13.67 -12.34 -0.34
CA ALA A 58 12.41 -11.61 -0.33
C ALA A 58 11.56 -11.95 -1.55
N HIS A 59 10.24 -11.84 -1.37
CA HIS A 59 9.27 -11.77 -2.47
C HIS A 59 8.94 -10.31 -2.75
N TYR A 60 8.77 -9.94 -4.02
CA TYR A 60 8.57 -8.57 -4.48
C TYR A 60 7.26 -8.45 -5.24
N SER A 61 6.40 -7.50 -4.86
CA SER A 61 5.05 -7.35 -5.41
C SER A 61 5.03 -6.65 -6.79
N PHE A 62 5.87 -7.07 -7.73
CA PHE A 62 5.99 -6.42 -9.05
C PHE A 62 4.62 -6.28 -9.73
N ASN A 63 4.25 -5.05 -10.12
CA ASN A 63 2.95 -4.73 -10.72
C ASN A 63 1.72 -5.02 -9.83
N ALA A 64 1.91 -5.24 -8.54
CA ALA A 64 0.87 -5.55 -7.56
C ALA A 64 0.79 -4.47 -6.47
N ASN A 65 0.43 -3.25 -6.86
CA ASN A 65 0.48 -2.05 -6.02
C ASN A 65 -0.87 -1.56 -5.44
N SER A 66 -1.94 -2.32 -5.69
CA SER A 66 -3.31 -2.04 -5.24
C SER A 66 -3.82 -3.09 -4.26
N ALA A 67 -4.94 -2.82 -3.59
CA ALA A 67 -5.58 -3.75 -2.66
C ALA A 67 -5.85 -5.12 -3.30
N PHE A 68 -6.27 -5.14 -4.56
CA PHE A 68 -6.44 -6.38 -5.33
C PHE A 68 -5.11 -7.00 -5.71
N GLY A 69 -4.18 -6.21 -6.26
CA GLY A 69 -2.87 -6.69 -6.68
C GLY A 69 -2.15 -7.41 -5.55
N VAL A 70 -2.05 -6.77 -4.39
CA VAL A 70 -1.44 -7.35 -3.17
C VAL A 70 -2.15 -8.65 -2.76
N ALA A 71 -3.48 -8.69 -2.82
CA ALA A 71 -4.21 -9.91 -2.47
C ALA A 71 -3.92 -11.08 -3.41
N PHE A 72 -3.80 -10.81 -4.71
CA PHE A 72 -3.47 -11.84 -5.69
C PHE A 72 -2.00 -12.27 -5.60
N ASP A 73 -1.10 -11.32 -5.38
CA ASP A 73 0.34 -11.55 -5.22
C ASP A 73 0.66 -12.44 -4.00
N ILE A 74 -0.01 -12.23 -2.86
CA ILE A 74 0.12 -13.08 -1.65
C ILE A 74 -0.24 -14.55 -1.89
N VAL A 75 -1.09 -14.82 -2.88
CA VAL A 75 -1.48 -16.18 -3.27
C VAL A 75 -0.86 -16.60 -4.61
N ASP A 76 0.13 -15.86 -5.12
CA ASP A 76 0.84 -16.16 -6.36
C ASP A 76 -0.13 -16.30 -7.55
N MET A 77 -0.95 -15.27 -7.72
CA MET A 77 -1.87 -15.13 -8.86
C MET A 77 -1.69 -13.75 -9.51
N ASP A 78 -1.72 -13.72 -10.83
CA ASP A 78 -1.76 -12.45 -11.56
C ASP A 78 -3.15 -11.84 -11.54
N GLY A 79 -3.19 -10.51 -11.42
CA GLY A 79 -4.42 -9.71 -11.50
C GLY A 79 -5.07 -9.68 -12.89
N VAL A 80 -5.99 -8.74 -13.08
CA VAL A 80 -6.79 -8.65 -14.31
C VAL A 80 -6.06 -7.85 -15.38
N ARG A 81 -5.68 -8.52 -16.48
CA ARG A 81 -5.19 -7.89 -17.70
C ARG A 81 -6.22 -8.11 -18.82
N GLY A 82 -7.04 -7.09 -19.11
CA GLY A 82 -7.92 -7.02 -20.28
C GLY A 82 -9.18 -7.89 -20.30
N SER A 83 -9.23 -9.05 -19.62
CA SER A 83 -10.36 -9.99 -19.72
C SER A 83 -11.28 -9.99 -18.50
N LYS A 84 -12.59 -9.84 -18.73
CA LYS A 84 -13.63 -9.95 -17.68
C LYS A 84 -13.73 -11.37 -17.10
N TRP A 85 -13.45 -12.41 -17.89
CA TRP A 85 -13.46 -13.81 -17.42
C TRP A 85 -12.41 -14.09 -16.36
N ARG A 86 -11.32 -13.31 -16.34
CA ARG A 86 -10.29 -13.40 -15.31
C ARG A 86 -10.86 -13.14 -13.92
N TRP A 87 -11.85 -12.25 -13.79
CA TRP A 87 -12.49 -11.98 -12.49
C TRP A 87 -13.16 -13.24 -11.91
N LEU A 88 -13.88 -14.01 -12.72
CA LEU A 88 -14.49 -15.26 -12.25
C LEU A 88 -13.42 -16.26 -11.81
N SER A 89 -12.33 -16.38 -12.58
CA SER A 89 -11.21 -17.25 -12.20
C SER A 89 -10.52 -16.81 -10.90
N LEU A 90 -10.46 -15.50 -10.62
CA LEU A 90 -9.87 -14.97 -9.39
C LEU A 90 -10.80 -15.18 -8.19
N ILE A 91 -12.11 -14.96 -8.36
CA ILE A 91 -13.11 -15.18 -7.31
C ILE A 91 -13.06 -16.64 -6.83
N ILE A 92 -12.89 -17.61 -7.73
CA ILE A 92 -12.82 -19.03 -7.34
C ILE A 92 -11.38 -19.43 -6.96
N GLY A 93 -10.39 -18.97 -7.72
CA GLY A 93 -9.00 -19.38 -7.59
C GLY A 93 -8.32 -18.85 -6.32
N VAL A 94 -8.60 -17.62 -5.90
CA VAL A 94 -7.98 -17.03 -4.70
C VAL A 94 -8.35 -17.80 -3.43
N PRO A 95 -9.63 -18.13 -3.16
CA PRO A 95 -9.98 -19.03 -2.06
C PRO A 95 -9.24 -20.36 -2.11
N PHE A 96 -9.25 -21.03 -3.26
CA PHE A 96 -8.60 -22.34 -3.39
C PHE A 96 -7.09 -22.26 -3.15
N LYS A 97 -6.38 -21.36 -3.84
CA LYS A 97 -4.94 -21.19 -3.64
C LYS A 97 -4.61 -20.73 -2.23
N SER A 98 -5.42 -19.88 -1.60
CA SER A 98 -5.14 -19.41 -0.23
C SER A 98 -5.05 -20.55 0.80
N LEU A 99 -5.75 -21.66 0.56
CA LEU A 99 -5.73 -22.83 1.44
C LEU A 99 -4.45 -23.65 1.32
N PHE A 100 -3.83 -23.71 0.14
CA PHE A 100 -2.72 -24.64 -0.14
C PHE A 100 -1.39 -23.96 -0.44
N TYR A 101 -1.42 -22.73 -0.95
CA TYR A 101 -0.22 -21.97 -1.31
C TYR A 101 0.29 -21.12 -0.15
N THR A 102 1.61 -20.92 -0.11
CA THR A 102 2.26 -19.91 0.73
C THR A 102 3.66 -19.64 0.17
N HIS A 103 4.04 -18.36 0.17
CA HIS A 103 5.42 -17.93 -0.06
C HIS A 103 6.33 -18.42 1.09
N ARG A 104 7.65 -18.45 0.86
CA ARG A 104 8.64 -18.98 1.82
C ARG A 104 9.71 -17.97 2.20
N GLU A 105 9.76 -16.86 1.49
CA GLU A 105 10.72 -15.79 1.62
C GLU A 105 10.56 -15.11 2.97
N LYS A 106 11.68 -14.63 3.55
CA LYS A 106 11.64 -14.01 4.88
C LYS A 106 10.96 -12.64 4.86
N PHE A 107 11.07 -11.94 3.73
CA PHE A 107 10.57 -10.58 3.56
C PHE A 107 9.52 -10.54 2.47
N TYR A 108 8.54 -9.66 2.68
CA TYR A 108 7.62 -9.24 1.63
C TYR A 108 7.86 -7.77 1.32
N ILE A 109 8.40 -7.48 0.15
CA ILE A 109 8.61 -6.10 -0.31
C ILE A 109 7.43 -5.71 -1.17
N VAL A 110 6.60 -4.83 -0.63
CA VAL A 110 5.35 -4.41 -1.27
C VAL A 110 5.43 -2.95 -1.71
N GLU A 111 5.25 -2.71 -3.00
CA GLU A 111 5.04 -1.37 -3.54
C GLU A 111 3.57 -0.98 -3.33
N ILE A 112 3.30 0.20 -2.76
CA ILE A 112 1.93 0.67 -2.48
C ILE A 112 1.72 2.05 -3.08
N ASP A 113 0.69 2.16 -3.93
CA ASP A 113 0.21 3.44 -4.43
C ASP A 113 -0.65 4.19 -3.40
N GLY A 114 -0.24 5.41 -3.08
CA GLY A 114 -1.02 6.35 -2.27
C GLY A 114 -1.98 7.21 -3.09
N GLU A 115 -2.24 6.86 -4.35
CA GLU A 115 -3.01 7.71 -5.28
C GLU A 115 -4.52 7.51 -5.16
N ARG A 116 -4.97 6.34 -4.69
CA ARG A 116 -6.40 6.06 -4.53
C ARG A 116 -6.85 6.29 -3.08
N PRO A 117 -7.89 7.10 -2.86
CA PRO A 117 -8.41 7.37 -1.52
C PRO A 117 -8.81 6.11 -0.76
N HIS A 118 -8.34 6.00 0.48
CA HIS A 118 -8.45 4.87 1.42
C HIS A 118 -7.76 3.57 1.01
N GLU A 119 -7.10 3.51 -0.15
CA GLU A 119 -6.42 2.29 -0.57
C GLU A 119 -5.13 2.08 0.23
N ALA A 120 -4.32 3.13 0.38
CA ALA A 120 -3.14 3.10 1.23
C ALA A 120 -3.52 2.80 2.69
N GLU A 121 -4.58 3.42 3.20
CA GLU A 121 -5.10 3.15 4.54
C GLU A 121 -5.50 1.68 4.73
N PHE A 122 -6.20 1.11 3.73
CA PHE A 122 -6.62 -0.29 3.74
C PHE A 122 -5.42 -1.24 3.79
N LEU A 123 -4.41 -0.99 2.94
CA LEU A 123 -3.19 -1.80 2.87
C LEU A 123 -2.33 -1.64 4.13
N ALA A 124 -2.17 -0.42 4.65
CA ALA A 124 -1.44 -0.14 5.88
C ALA A 124 -2.00 -0.90 7.08
N LYS A 125 -3.34 -0.85 7.26
CA LYS A 125 -4.05 -1.56 8.34
C LYS A 125 -3.96 -3.08 8.20
N TRP A 126 -4.00 -3.57 6.96
CA TRP A 126 -3.94 -5.01 6.69
C TRP A 126 -2.54 -5.57 6.87
N LEU A 127 -1.55 -4.98 6.22
CA LEU A 127 -0.20 -5.52 6.14
C LEU A 127 0.67 -5.19 7.36
N LYS A 128 0.36 -4.09 8.08
CA LYS A 128 1.09 -3.59 9.26
C LYS A 128 2.62 -3.63 9.05
N PRO A 129 3.16 -2.80 8.13
CA PRO A 129 4.54 -2.90 7.70
C PRO A 129 5.51 -2.87 8.88
N GLU A 130 6.52 -3.72 8.86
CA GLU A 130 7.62 -3.63 9.82
C GLU A 130 8.48 -2.39 9.52
N VAL A 131 8.71 -2.16 8.22
CA VAL A 131 9.45 -1.01 7.70
C VAL A 131 8.62 -0.31 6.63
N THR A 132 8.65 1.03 6.63
CA THR A 132 8.10 1.83 5.54
C THR A 132 9.18 2.73 4.96
N ILE A 133 9.39 2.60 3.65
CA ILE A 133 10.26 3.45 2.85
C ILE A 133 9.37 4.41 2.08
N TRP A 134 9.27 5.65 2.56
CA TRP A 134 8.53 6.70 1.88
C TRP A 134 9.52 7.50 1.04
N VAL A 135 9.49 7.25 -0.27
CA VAL A 135 10.53 7.70 -1.21
C VAL A 135 10.33 9.15 -1.63
N SER A 136 9.09 9.59 -1.83
CA SER A 136 8.78 10.95 -2.30
C SER A 136 7.34 11.34 -2.04
N LEU A 137 7.08 12.65 -2.10
CA LEU A 137 5.74 13.21 -2.04
C LEU A 137 5.63 14.41 -2.99
N GLY A 138 4.79 14.30 -4.02
CA GLY A 138 4.61 15.30 -5.06
C GLY A 138 3.13 15.61 -5.32
N LEU A 139 2.83 16.90 -5.55
CA LEU A 139 1.47 17.40 -5.80
C LEU A 139 0.92 17.04 -7.19
N SER A 140 1.76 16.64 -8.15
CA SER A 140 1.30 16.26 -9.50
C SER A 140 0.34 15.07 -9.49
N HIS A 141 0.44 14.18 -8.49
CA HIS A 141 -0.44 13.02 -8.33
C HIS A 141 -1.69 13.32 -7.49
N ALA A 142 -1.86 14.58 -7.07
CA ALA A 142 -2.97 15.03 -6.25
C ALA A 142 -4.32 15.01 -6.96
N VAL A 143 -4.33 15.06 -8.29
CA VAL A 143 -5.53 15.25 -9.11
C VAL A 143 -6.61 14.21 -8.79
N GLN A 144 -6.21 12.99 -8.39
CA GLN A 144 -7.14 11.93 -7.99
C GLN A 144 -7.92 12.23 -6.69
N PHE A 145 -7.49 13.25 -5.93
CA PHE A 145 -8.09 13.72 -4.68
C PHE A 145 -8.95 14.99 -4.82
N GLU A 146 -9.07 15.56 -6.02
CA GLU A 146 -9.85 16.80 -6.25
C GLU A 146 -11.29 16.64 -5.77
N LYS A 147 -11.91 15.51 -6.08
CA LYS A 147 -13.31 15.24 -5.68
C LYS A 147 -13.51 15.15 -4.18
N GLN A 148 -12.46 14.82 -3.42
CA GLN A 148 -12.48 14.70 -1.96
C GLN A 148 -12.34 16.08 -1.34
N VAL A 149 -11.50 16.94 -1.94
CA VAL A 149 -11.39 18.35 -1.56
C VAL A 149 -12.70 19.08 -1.87
N GLU A 150 -13.26 18.91 -3.07
CA GLU A 150 -14.58 19.47 -3.45
C GLU A 150 -15.70 18.99 -2.53
N ALA A 151 -15.63 17.75 -2.06
CA ALA A 151 -16.59 17.19 -1.10
C ALA A 151 -16.36 17.66 0.35
N GLY A 152 -15.36 18.51 0.60
CA GLY A 152 -15.03 19.04 1.93
C GLY A 152 -14.35 18.05 2.88
N LEU A 153 -13.87 16.90 2.38
CA LEU A 153 -13.19 15.90 3.22
C LEU A 153 -11.78 16.35 3.61
N PHE A 154 -11.15 17.14 2.74
CA PHE A 154 -9.83 17.72 2.98
C PHE A 154 -9.86 19.20 2.61
N PRO A 155 -9.12 20.06 3.35
CA PRO A 155 -9.10 21.49 3.07
C PRO A 155 -8.40 21.82 1.75
N ASN A 156 -7.44 21.00 1.33
CA ASN A 156 -6.73 21.13 0.06
C ASN A 156 -6.11 19.79 -0.36
N LEU A 157 -5.61 19.76 -1.59
CA LEU A 157 -4.97 18.60 -2.22
C LEU A 157 -3.73 18.13 -1.45
N GLU A 158 -2.90 19.05 -0.95
CA GLU A 158 -1.74 18.72 -0.13
C GLU A 158 -2.13 17.88 1.08
N LYS A 159 -3.17 18.28 1.82
CA LYS A 159 -3.65 17.54 3.00
C LYS A 159 -4.25 16.19 2.64
N ALA A 160 -4.93 16.09 1.49
CA ALA A 160 -5.49 14.82 1.04
C ALA A 160 -4.39 13.78 0.73
N ILE A 161 -3.40 14.16 -0.08
CA ILE A 161 -2.28 13.27 -0.42
C ILE A 161 -1.46 12.94 0.82
N THR A 162 -1.12 13.97 1.61
CA THR A 162 -0.34 13.77 2.83
C THR A 162 -1.03 12.79 3.76
N HIS A 163 -2.36 12.89 3.90
CA HIS A 163 -3.13 11.94 4.70
C HIS A 163 -2.99 10.50 4.19
N GLU A 164 -3.17 10.25 2.89
CA GLU A 164 -3.07 8.89 2.35
C GLU A 164 -1.67 8.29 2.50
N PHE A 165 -0.62 9.00 2.07
CA PHE A 165 0.74 8.47 2.16
C PHE A 165 1.21 8.34 3.62
N ALA A 166 0.79 9.22 4.52
CA ALA A 166 1.10 9.14 5.94
C ALA A 166 0.44 7.94 6.64
N THR A 167 -0.62 7.34 6.08
CA THR A 167 -1.26 6.17 6.71
C THR A 167 -0.33 4.97 6.84
N LEU A 168 0.63 4.81 5.93
CA LEU A 168 1.63 3.73 6.01
C LEU A 168 2.58 3.95 7.20
N PRO A 169 3.32 5.08 7.32
CA PRO A 169 4.06 5.45 8.52
C PRO A 169 3.29 5.35 9.83
N GLU A 170 2.00 5.71 9.84
CA GLU A 170 1.14 5.60 11.03
C GLU A 170 0.96 4.14 11.50
N HIS A 171 1.02 3.16 10.60
CA HIS A 171 0.87 1.74 10.92
C HIS A 171 2.20 0.96 10.90
N THR A 172 3.32 1.65 10.66
CA THR A 172 4.66 1.05 10.67
C THR A 172 5.07 0.64 12.07
N GLN A 173 5.64 -0.56 12.20
CA GLN A 173 5.93 -1.14 13.51
C GLN A 173 7.31 -0.78 14.06
N LYS A 174 8.34 -0.66 13.20
CA LYS A 174 9.73 -0.51 13.66
C LYS A 174 10.50 0.64 13.05
N LEU A 175 10.48 0.80 11.73
CA LEU A 175 11.36 1.78 11.07
C LEU A 175 10.65 2.50 9.92
N ILE A 176 10.74 3.83 9.92
CA ILE A 176 10.27 4.70 8.86
C ILE A 176 11.47 5.41 8.26
N LEU A 177 11.66 5.29 6.94
CA LEU A 177 12.65 6.01 6.17
C LEU A 177 11.95 7.07 5.33
N ILE A 178 12.37 8.34 5.47
CA ILE A 178 11.87 9.45 4.65
C ILE A 178 13.01 10.26 4.04
N ASP A 179 12.74 10.91 2.91
CA ASP A 179 13.59 11.97 2.38
C ASP A 179 13.50 13.22 3.28
N LYS A 180 14.65 13.61 3.86
CA LYS A 180 14.78 14.78 4.74
C LYS A 180 14.53 16.08 3.98
N ASP A 181 14.79 16.13 2.69
CA ASP A 181 14.68 17.35 1.89
C ASP A 181 13.22 17.68 1.52
N VAL A 182 12.28 16.75 1.76
CA VAL A 182 10.86 16.94 1.50
C VAL A 182 10.14 17.46 2.76
N ASP A 183 9.94 18.77 2.84
CA ASP A 183 9.31 19.46 3.97
C ASP A 183 7.92 18.87 4.35
N LEU A 184 7.10 18.52 3.35
CA LEU A 184 5.79 17.92 3.60
C LEU A 184 5.86 16.58 4.33
N MET A 185 6.86 15.75 4.01
CA MET A 185 7.07 14.45 4.66
C MET A 185 7.54 14.66 6.11
N ASN A 186 8.44 15.61 6.33
CA ASN A 186 8.88 16.00 7.67
C ASN A 186 7.70 16.44 8.54
N ARG A 187 6.90 17.40 8.05
CA ARG A 187 5.70 17.88 8.78
C ARG A 187 4.70 16.76 9.05
N ALA A 188 4.53 15.82 8.13
CA ALA A 188 3.65 14.67 8.31
C ALA A 188 4.16 13.75 9.42
N ILE A 189 5.44 13.38 9.38
CA ILE A 189 6.09 12.55 10.39
C ILE A 189 6.05 13.21 11.76
N ASP A 190 6.43 14.49 11.87
CA ASP A 190 6.47 15.21 13.13
C ASP A 190 5.06 15.23 13.78
N LYS A 191 4.01 15.38 12.96
CA LYS A 191 2.61 15.28 13.40
C LYS A 191 2.21 13.86 13.82
N ILE A 192 2.66 12.83 13.11
CA ILE A 192 2.41 11.42 13.47
C ILE A 192 3.04 11.11 14.84
N VAL A 193 4.30 11.51 15.03
CA VAL A 193 5.05 11.32 16.28
C VAL A 193 4.43 12.11 17.42
N ALA A 194 4.14 13.40 17.23
CA ALA A 194 3.52 14.26 18.25
C ALA A 194 2.15 13.73 18.73
N LYS A 195 1.42 13.05 17.85
CA LYS A 195 0.12 12.42 18.19
C LYS A 195 0.26 11.01 18.77
N GLY A 196 1.47 10.49 18.94
CA GLY A 196 1.72 9.14 19.44
C GLY A 196 1.16 8.04 18.53
N LYS A 197 0.97 8.33 17.24
CA LYS A 197 0.36 7.39 16.29
C LYS A 197 1.28 6.24 15.88
N THR A 198 2.60 6.45 15.97
CA THR A 198 3.61 5.42 15.74
C THR A 198 4.66 5.45 16.85
N LYS A 199 5.30 4.29 17.08
CA LYS A 199 6.49 4.14 17.92
C LYS A 199 7.72 3.73 17.10
N ALA A 200 7.58 3.66 15.78
CA ALA A 200 8.69 3.33 14.90
C ALA A 200 9.78 4.40 14.99
N GLU A 201 11.03 3.95 14.91
CA GLU A 201 12.18 4.82 14.68
C GLU A 201 12.00 5.53 13.33
N VAL A 202 12.38 6.81 13.28
CA VAL A 202 12.34 7.58 12.04
C VAL A 202 13.74 8.01 11.66
N ILE A 203 14.19 7.60 10.47
CA ILE A 203 15.43 8.06 9.87
C ILE A 203 15.09 9.00 8.72
N LYS A 204 15.58 10.23 8.84
CA LYS A 204 15.46 11.28 7.83
C LYS A 204 16.74 11.26 6.99
N CYS A 205 16.69 10.63 5.83
CA CYS A 205 17.83 10.47 4.93
C CYS A 205 18.09 11.79 4.17
N SER A 206 19.32 12.28 4.16
CA SER A 206 19.73 13.38 3.26
C SER A 206 20.43 12.81 2.03
N LYS A 207 20.55 13.63 1.00
CA LYS A 207 21.56 13.43 -0.06
C LYS A 207 22.98 13.48 0.50
#